data_AF-A0A965D2D3-F1
#
_entry.id   AF-A0A965D2D3-F1
#
_cell.length_a   1.000
_cell.length_b   1.000
_cell.length_c   1.000
_cell.angle_alpha   90.00
_cell.angle_beta   90.00
_cell.angle_gamma   90.00
#
_symmetry.space_group_name_H-M   'P 1'
#
loop_
_entity.id
_entity.type
_entity.pdbx_description
1 polymer ?
#
loop_
_entity_poly.entity_id
_entity_poly.type
_entity_poly.pdbx_seq_one_letter_code
_entity_poly.pdbx_strand_id
1 'polypeptide(L)'
;AVKKHAKAADIFIGVAAVADYRPEKVSTQKIKKKGGDMPLRLVQNPDILAWVAAQPKAPFTVGFAAESQKLNEFADAKRRRKKVRLMVANLAQHAIGSDENEVTLLDDAGLHKLPRAPKTVVAQQIVAHIAALLAPRKKSRS
;
A
#
# COMPACT_ATOMS: atom_id res chain seq x y z
N ALA A 1 4.55 -11.65 -12.52
CA ALA A 1 3.54 -10.68 -12.98
C ALA A 1 4.01 -9.23 -12.80
N VAL A 2 4.10 -8.69 -11.58
CA VAL A 2 4.41 -7.25 -11.33
C VAL A 2 5.66 -6.76 -12.08
N LYS A 3 6.78 -7.48 -12.00
CA LYS A 3 8.04 -7.10 -12.68
C LYS A 3 7.92 -6.95 -14.22
N LYS A 4 6.98 -7.67 -14.84
CA LYS A 4 6.76 -7.65 -16.30
C LYS A 4 5.90 -6.45 -16.74
N HIS A 5 4.92 -6.05 -15.92
CA HIS A 5 3.93 -5.04 -16.31
C HIS A 5 4.20 -3.64 -15.72
N ALA A 6 4.90 -3.54 -14.58
CA ALA A 6 5.12 -2.26 -13.90
C ALA A 6 5.96 -1.26 -14.72
N LYS A 7 6.79 -1.73 -15.65
CA LYS A 7 7.64 -0.86 -16.49
C LYS A 7 6.89 -0.10 -17.58
N ALA A 8 5.70 -0.57 -17.96
CA ALA A 8 4.89 0.03 -19.02
C ALA A 8 3.65 0.77 -18.48
N ALA A 9 3.49 0.81 -17.16
CA ALA A 9 2.37 1.49 -16.52
C ALA A 9 2.75 2.93 -16.17
N ASP A 10 1.79 3.85 -16.23
CA ASP A 10 1.95 5.22 -15.71
C ASP A 10 1.66 5.29 -14.20
N ILE A 11 0.80 4.41 -13.70
CA ILE A 11 0.35 4.34 -12.30
C ILE A 11 0.40 2.90 -11.82
N PHE A 12 0.96 2.68 -10.64
CA PHE A 12 0.96 1.38 -9.96
C PHE A 12 0.28 1.49 -8.60
N ILE A 13 -0.85 0.82 -8.42
CA ILE A 13 -1.61 0.81 -7.17
C ILE A 13 -1.38 -0.51 -6.42
N GLY A 14 -0.59 -0.46 -5.35
CA GLY A 14 -0.27 -1.60 -4.51
C GLY A 14 -1.31 -1.82 -3.41
N VAL A 15 -2.44 -2.46 -3.75
CA VAL A 15 -3.54 -2.77 -2.79
C VAL A 15 -3.34 -4.13 -2.11
N ALA A 16 -2.55 -5.03 -2.70
CA ALA A 16 -2.39 -6.38 -2.19
C ALA A 16 -1.72 -6.38 -0.81
N ALA A 17 -2.37 -6.97 0.19
CA ALA A 17 -1.79 -7.29 1.49
C ALA A 17 -0.81 -8.47 1.33
N VAL A 18 0.37 -8.18 0.78
CA VAL A 18 1.44 -9.17 0.68
C VAL A 18 1.94 -9.47 2.09
N ALA A 19 1.90 -10.73 2.50
CA ALA A 19 2.40 -11.15 3.81
C ALA A 19 3.86 -10.69 4.00
N ASP A 20 4.18 -10.13 5.16
CA ASP A 20 5.53 -9.62 5.44
C ASP A 20 6.58 -10.74 5.51
N TYR A 21 6.15 -11.98 5.77
CA TYR A 21 7.02 -13.15 5.91
C TYR A 21 6.48 -14.36 5.14
N ARG A 22 7.39 -15.25 4.76
CA ARG A 22 7.09 -16.59 4.22
C ARG A 22 7.86 -17.66 5.00
N PRO A 23 7.40 -18.92 5.01
CA PRO A 23 8.20 -20.03 5.52
C PRO A 23 9.57 -20.07 4.84
N GLU A 24 10.63 -20.22 5.62
CA GLU A 24 11.99 -20.42 5.11
C GLU A 24 12.06 -21.67 4.23
N LYS A 25 11.35 -22.72 4.65
CA LYS A 25 11.24 -23.99 3.93
C LYS A 25 9.77 -24.32 3.69
N VAL A 26 9.43 -24.59 2.44
CA VAL A 26 8.09 -25.02 2.01
C VAL A 26 8.13 -26.52 1.78
N SER A 27 7.29 -27.28 2.48
CA SER A 27 7.17 -28.73 2.28
C SER A 27 6.35 -29.03 1.02
N THR A 28 6.83 -29.96 0.19
CA THR A 28 6.11 -30.44 -1.01
C THR A 28 4.97 -31.41 -0.67
N GLN A 29 4.92 -31.90 0.58
CA GLN A 29 3.90 -32.80 1.07
C GLN A 29 3.29 -32.29 2.38
N LYS A 30 2.04 -32.70 2.65
CA LYS A 30 1.36 -32.42 3.92
C LYS A 30 2.20 -32.91 5.10
N ILE A 31 2.56 -31.99 5.99
CA ILE A 31 3.32 -32.33 7.20
C ILE A 31 2.39 -33.13 8.12
N LYS A 32 2.74 -34.39 8.38
CA LYS A 32 1.97 -35.28 9.27
C LYS A 32 2.17 -34.83 10.72
N LYS A 33 1.12 -34.90 11.54
CA LYS A 33 1.22 -34.66 12.99
C LYS A 33 2.16 -35.72 13.58
N LYS A 34 3.22 -35.28 14.26
CA LYS A 34 4.18 -36.18 14.92
C LYS A 34 4.13 -36.14 16.46
N GLY A 35 3.25 -35.31 17.03
CA GLY A 35 3.25 -35.01 18.47
C GLY A 35 4.44 -34.11 18.84
N GLY A 36 4.23 -33.18 19.77
CA GLY A 36 5.25 -32.19 20.19
C GLY A 36 5.28 -30.91 19.36
N ASP A 37 6.27 -30.07 19.65
CA ASP A 37 6.42 -28.73 19.06
C ASP A 37 6.84 -28.76 17.59
N MET A 38 6.25 -27.85 16.80
CA MET A 38 6.58 -27.69 15.38
C MET A 38 7.01 -26.23 15.11
N PRO A 39 8.30 -25.91 15.27
CA PRO A 39 8.79 -24.56 15.03
C PRO A 39 8.72 -24.19 13.55
N LEU A 40 8.09 -23.06 13.23
CA LEU A 40 8.03 -22.49 11.88
C LEU A 40 9.05 -21.37 11.74
N ARG A 41 10.12 -21.61 10.96
CA ARG A 41 11.08 -20.55 10.60
C ARG A 41 10.51 -19.69 9.47
N LEU A 42 10.50 -18.39 9.67
CA LEU A 42 9.97 -17.40 8.75
C LEU A 42 11.10 -16.49 8.24
N VAL A 43 11.07 -16.15 6.96
CA VAL A 43 11.96 -15.17 6.34
C VAL A 43 11.14 -14.05 5.72
N GLN A 44 11.68 -12.83 5.74
CA GLN A 44 10.97 -11.65 5.24
C GLN A 44 10.72 -11.74 3.73
N ASN A 45 9.55 -11.30 3.29
CA ASN A 45 9.23 -11.17 1.88
C ASN A 45 9.84 -9.91 1.27
N PRO A 46 10.26 -9.95 -0.01
CA PRO A 46 10.64 -8.75 -0.73
C PRO A 46 9.50 -7.74 -0.76
N ASP A 47 9.80 -6.48 -0.46
CA ASP A 47 8.84 -5.39 -0.53
C ASP A 47 8.60 -4.99 -2.00
N ILE A 48 7.55 -5.54 -2.60
CA ILE A 48 7.26 -5.34 -4.02
C ILE A 48 6.98 -3.86 -4.31
N LEU A 49 6.25 -3.17 -3.44
CA LEU A 49 5.91 -1.76 -3.64
C LEU A 49 7.16 -0.89 -3.60
N ALA A 50 8.04 -1.10 -2.61
CA ALA A 50 9.32 -0.39 -2.54
C ALA A 50 10.21 -0.71 -3.75
N TRP A 51 10.22 -1.97 -4.21
CA TRP A 51 10.96 -2.36 -5.40
C TRP A 51 10.48 -1.63 -6.67
N VAL A 52 9.15 -1.50 -6.87
CA VAL A 52 8.57 -0.75 -7.99
C VAL A 52 8.93 0.74 -7.89
N ALA A 53 8.80 1.33 -6.70
CA ALA A 53 9.10 2.74 -6.47
C ALA A 53 10.58 3.10 -6.71
N ALA A 54 11.49 2.15 -6.54
CA ALA A 54 12.92 2.34 -6.75
C ALA A 54 13.39 2.19 -8.21
N GLN A 55 12.50 1.90 -9.16
CA GLN A 55 12.90 1.73 -10.56
C GLN A 55 13.30 3.08 -11.21
N PRO A 56 14.28 3.11 -12.14
CA PRO A 56 14.71 4.35 -12.80
C PRO A 56 13.60 5.10 -13.54
N LYS A 57 12.59 4.37 -14.04
CA LYS A 57 11.37 4.89 -14.67
C LYS A 57 10.16 4.37 -13.89
N ALA A 58 10.17 4.55 -12.57
CA ALA A 58 9.08 4.10 -11.73
C ALA A 58 7.76 4.79 -12.12
N PRO A 59 6.64 4.04 -12.18
CA PRO A 59 5.32 4.65 -12.33
C PRO A 59 4.99 5.52 -11.13
N PHE A 60 3.90 6.29 -11.21
CA PHE A 60 3.29 6.87 -10.03
C PHE A 60 2.82 5.75 -9.09
N THR A 61 3.55 5.52 -8.00
CA THR A 61 3.21 4.46 -7.05
C THR A 61 2.25 4.95 -5.98
N VAL A 62 1.18 4.18 -5.77
CA VAL A 62 0.21 4.33 -4.68
C VAL A 62 0.32 3.13 -3.75
N GLY A 63 0.46 3.37 -2.46
CA GLY A 63 0.45 2.34 -1.41
C GLY A 63 -0.81 2.42 -0.56
N PHE A 64 -1.14 1.30 0.11
CA PHE A 64 -2.17 1.25 1.13
C PHE A 64 -1.56 0.86 2.47
N ALA A 65 -2.04 1.49 3.55
CA ALA A 65 -1.64 1.21 4.91
C ALA A 65 -2.87 1.10 5.82
N ALA A 66 -3.18 -0.12 6.25
CA ALA A 66 -4.12 -0.35 7.33
C ALA A 66 -3.34 -0.34 8.66
N GLU A 67 -3.62 0.62 9.53
CA GLU A 67 -3.00 0.72 10.86
C GLU A 67 -4.04 0.43 11.95
N SER A 68 -3.59 -0.02 13.11
CA SER A 68 -4.46 -0.16 14.29
C SER A 68 -4.47 1.10 15.17
N GLN A 69 -3.40 1.90 15.11
CA GLN A 69 -3.18 3.08 15.94
C GLN A 69 -2.22 4.05 15.24
N LYS A 70 -2.12 5.28 15.76
CA LYS A 70 -1.18 6.32 15.29
C LYS A 70 -1.12 6.44 13.75
N LEU A 71 -2.30 6.45 13.14
CA LEU A 71 -2.49 6.27 11.70
C LEU A 71 -1.53 7.12 10.85
N ASN A 72 -1.52 8.44 11.10
CA ASN A 72 -0.75 9.38 10.29
C ASN A 72 0.77 9.19 10.45
N GLU A 73 1.24 8.95 11.68
CA GLU A 73 2.66 8.74 11.99
C GLU A 73 3.20 7.49 11.27
N PHE A 74 2.51 6.36 11.43
CA PHE A 74 2.94 5.09 10.84
C PHE A 74 2.75 5.05 9.32
N ALA A 75 1.67 5.62 8.80
CA ALA A 75 1.47 5.70 7.36
C ALA A 75 2.53 6.58 6.68
N ASP A 76 2.88 7.74 7.25
CA ASP A 76 3.92 8.61 6.68
C ASP A 76 5.30 7.95 6.76
N ALA A 77 5.63 7.31 7.89
CA ALA A 77 6.85 6.54 8.02
C ALA A 77 6.95 5.42 6.96
N LYS A 78 5.86 4.67 6.73
CA LYS A 78 5.79 3.65 5.67
C LYS A 78 5.95 4.25 4.28
N ARG A 79 5.29 5.39 4.01
CA ARG A 79 5.36 6.11 2.73
C ARG A 79 6.80 6.51 2.41
N ARG A 80 7.48 7.17 3.35
CA ARG A 80 8.87 7.63 3.21
C ARG A 80 9.84 6.46 3.06
N ARG A 81 9.73 5.44 3.92
CA ARG A 81 10.58 4.24 3.88
C ARG A 81 10.50 3.53 2.53
N LYS A 82 9.29 3.40 1.97
CA LYS A 82 9.04 2.74 0.68
C LYS A 82 9.23 3.69 -0.52
N LYS A 83 9.49 4.98 -0.28
CA LYS A 83 9.62 6.04 -1.31
C LYS A 83 8.40 6.12 -2.25
N VAL A 84 7.21 5.92 -1.70
CA VAL A 84 5.95 5.91 -2.46
C VAL A 84 5.40 7.32 -2.54
N ARG A 85 4.93 7.73 -3.73
CA ARG A 85 4.39 9.08 -3.96
C ARG A 85 3.11 9.37 -3.17
N LEU A 86 2.20 8.40 -3.12
CA LEU A 86 0.92 8.50 -2.39
C LEU A 86 0.70 7.29 -1.48
N MET A 87 0.35 7.52 -0.22
CA MET A 87 -0.11 6.49 0.71
C MET A 87 -1.58 6.73 1.08
N VAL A 88 -2.42 5.73 0.88
CA VAL A 88 -3.81 5.71 1.35
C VAL A 88 -3.85 4.97 2.67
N ALA A 89 -4.22 5.66 3.75
CA ALA A 89 -4.17 5.11 5.09
C ALA A 89 -5.55 5.06 5.74
N ASN A 90 -5.87 3.97 6.42
CA ASN A 90 -7.10 3.83 7.19
C ASN A 90 -6.87 3.06 8.49
N LEU A 91 -7.75 3.25 9.46
CA LEU A 91 -7.79 2.39 10.65
C LEU A 91 -8.43 1.06 10.29
N ALA A 92 -7.72 -0.05 10.52
CA ALA A 92 -8.14 -1.39 10.10
C ALA A 92 -9.51 -1.77 10.69
N GLN A 93 -9.71 -1.45 11.98
CA GLN A 93 -10.94 -1.73 12.73
C GLN A 93 -12.19 -1.02 12.19
N HIS A 94 -12.03 0.04 11.40
CA HIS A 94 -13.16 0.78 10.83
C HIS A 94 -13.50 0.38 9.39
N ALA A 95 -12.60 -0.34 8.71
CA ALA A 95 -12.75 -0.65 7.29
C ALA A 95 -13.00 -2.13 6.98
N ILE A 96 -12.50 -3.04 7.83
CA ILE A 96 -12.66 -4.49 7.63
C ILE A 96 -14.09 -4.86 8.05
N GLY A 97 -14.83 -5.52 7.15
CA GLY A 97 -16.21 -5.94 7.39
C GLY A 97 -17.27 -4.84 7.30
N SER A 98 -16.90 -3.61 6.93
CA SER A 98 -17.84 -2.50 6.66
C SER A 98 -17.95 -2.21 5.16
N ASP A 99 -19.07 -1.68 4.67
CA ASP A 99 -19.19 -1.17 3.29
C ASP A 99 -18.69 0.28 3.13
N GLU A 100 -18.38 0.93 4.26
CA GLU A 100 -17.84 2.27 4.32
C GLU A 100 -16.36 2.27 4.69
N ASN A 101 -15.70 3.39 4.45
CA ASN A 101 -14.34 3.61 4.90
C ASN A 101 -14.10 5.10 5.16
N GLU A 102 -13.18 5.40 6.05
CA GLU A 102 -12.61 6.73 6.26
C GLU A 102 -11.10 6.60 6.03
N VAL A 103 -10.55 7.43 5.14
CA VAL A 103 -9.14 7.32 4.75
C VAL A 103 -8.44 8.67 4.82
N THR A 104 -7.16 8.65 5.13
CA THR A 104 -6.27 9.81 4.99
C THR A 104 -5.30 9.52 3.85
N LEU A 105 -5.20 10.45 2.92
CA LEU A 105 -4.22 10.42 1.84
C LEU A 105 -2.97 11.17 2.27
N LEU A 106 -1.80 10.58 2.06
CA LEU A 106 -0.52 11.18 2.40
C LEU A 106 0.32 11.32 1.12
N ASP A 107 0.65 12.55 0.76
CA ASP A 107 1.54 12.89 -0.35
C ASP A 107 2.58 13.94 0.06
N ASP A 108 3.31 14.48 -0.91
CA ASP A 108 4.35 15.50 -0.64
C ASP A 108 3.78 16.84 -0.15
N ALA A 109 2.48 17.10 -0.34
CA ALA A 109 1.80 18.30 0.15
C ALA A 109 1.23 18.11 1.57
N GLY A 110 1.22 16.89 2.10
CA GLY A 110 0.83 16.58 3.47
C GLY A 110 -0.33 15.59 3.57
N LEU A 111 -1.20 15.82 4.54
CA LEU A 111 -2.32 14.95 4.88
C LEU A 111 -3.63 15.50 4.30
N HIS A 112 -4.38 14.65 3.60
CA HIS A 112 -5.70 14.98 3.05
C HIS A 112 -6.72 13.98 3.56
N LYS A 113 -7.60 14.43 4.46
CA LYS A 113 -8.65 13.56 5.02
C LYS A 113 -9.79 13.41 4.03
N LEU A 114 -10.16 12.17 3.74
CA LEU A 114 -11.41 11.85 3.06
C LEU A 114 -12.42 11.39 4.13
N PRO A 115 -13.57 12.08 4.27
CA PRO A 115 -14.56 11.73 5.27
C PRO A 115 -15.13 10.33 5.02
N ARG A 116 -15.69 9.75 6.08
CA ARG A 116 -16.36 8.45 5.99
C ARG A 116 -17.43 8.45 4.90
N ALA A 117 -17.33 7.48 3.99
CA ALA A 117 -18.23 7.31 2.87
C ALA A 117 -18.25 5.85 2.40
N PRO A 118 -19.20 5.44 1.53
CA PRO A 118 -19.17 4.13 0.89
C PRO A 118 -17.82 3.90 0.18
N LYS A 119 -17.30 2.67 0.22
CA LYS A 119 -16.00 2.31 -0.37
C LYS A 119 -15.88 2.69 -1.84
N THR A 120 -16.98 2.67 -2.59
CA THR A 120 -17.03 3.11 -3.99
C THR A 120 -16.78 4.61 -4.14
N VAL A 121 -17.36 5.43 -3.27
CA VAL A 121 -17.15 6.88 -3.22
C VAL A 121 -15.71 7.19 -2.80
N VAL A 122 -15.19 6.51 -1.78
CA VAL A 122 -13.81 6.66 -1.34
C VAL A 122 -12.83 6.30 -2.47
N ALA A 123 -13.10 5.22 -3.22
CA ALA A 123 -12.27 4.84 -4.37
C ALA A 123 -12.27 5.92 -5.46
N GLN A 124 -13.43 6.51 -5.77
CA GLN A 124 -13.52 7.62 -6.73
C GLN A 124 -12.72 8.84 -6.27
N GLN A 125 -12.80 9.19 -4.99
CA GLN A 125 -12.04 10.30 -4.42
C GLN A 125 -10.53 10.05 -4.45
N ILE A 126 -10.07 8.83 -4.17
CA ILE A 126 -8.66 8.44 -4.31
C ILE A 126 -8.19 8.63 -5.76
N VAL A 127 -8.97 8.16 -6.74
CA VAL A 127 -8.62 8.30 -8.15
C VAL A 127 -8.59 9.77 -8.59
N ALA A 128 -9.55 10.58 -8.15
CA ALA A 128 -9.56 12.02 -8.41
C ALA A 128 -8.32 12.72 -7.85
N HIS A 129 -7.88 12.33 -6.64
CA HIS A 129 -6.65 12.85 -6.03
C HIS A 129 -5.41 12.45 -6.82
N ILE A 130 -5.31 11.19 -7.26
CA ILE A 130 -4.22 10.73 -8.12
C ILE A 130 -4.17 11.54 -9.42
N ALA A 131 -5.32 11.78 -10.06
CA ALA A 131 -5.40 12.57 -11.28
C ALA A 131 -4.92 14.02 -11.05
N ALA A 132 -5.29 14.65 -9.94
CA ALA A 132 -4.83 15.98 -9.58
C ALA A 132 -3.30 16.05 -9.38
N LEU A 133 -2.69 15.00 -8.82
CA LEU A 133 -1.23 14.90 -8.65
C LEU A 133 -0.46 14.64 -9.95
N LEU A 134 -1.13 14.12 -10.97
CA LEU A 134 -0.56 13.88 -12.30
C LEU A 134 -0.73 15.07 -13.25
N ALA A 135 -1.71 15.93 -13.00
CA ALA A 135 -1.92 17.13 -13.79
C ALA A 135 -0.65 18.01 -13.76
N PRO A 136 -0.24 18.59 -14.90
CA PRO A 136 0.91 19.47 -14.93
C PRO A 136 0.67 20.64 -13.97
N ARG A 137 1.61 20.88 -13.03
CA ARG A 137 1.55 22.05 -12.15
C ARG A 137 1.44 23.28 -13.05
N LYS A 138 0.29 23.97 -13.03
CA LYS A 138 0.17 25.29 -13.66
C LYS A 138 1.31 26.13 -13.09
N LYS A 139 2.26 26.52 -13.95
CA LYS A 139 3.33 27.45 -13.54
C LYS A 139 2.62 28.67 -12.94
N SER A 140 2.83 28.91 -11.66
CA SER A 140 2.52 30.20 -11.05
C SER A 140 3.23 31.25 -11.90
N ARG A 141 2.45 32.06 -12.61
CA ARG A 141 2.96 33.27 -13.24
C ARG A 141 3.32 34.19 -12.08
N SER A 142 4.62 34.41 -11.91
CA SER A 142 5.17 35.57 -11.22
C SER A 142 4.76 36.84 -11.95
#